data_AF-A0A8K1FR41-F1
#
_entry.id   AF-A0A8K1FR41-F1
#
_cell.length_a   1.000
_cell.length_b   1.000
_cell.length_c   1.000
_cell.angle_alpha   90.00
_cell.angle_beta   90.00
_cell.angle_gamma   90.00
#
_symmetry.space_group_name_H-M   'P 1'
#
loop_
_entity.id
_entity.type
_entity.pdbx_description
1 polymer ?
#
loop_
_entity_poly.entity_id
_entity_poly.type
_entity_poly.pdbx_seq_one_letter_code
_entity_poly.pdbx_strand_id
1 'polypeptide(L)'
;SEEDIEEIVKGIYENRISKDSIQEILLEYTSSKSSVSLSEVMKKYEIIPVEELEKIVEDAIKSNIDEINKRKEKAINIVMSKVMSRVKGRADGKLVLELIKAKLKDLIG
;
A
#
# COMPACT_ATOMS: atom_id res chain seq x y z
N SER A 1 -20.70 3.96 -12.75
CA SER A 1 -21.44 5.13 -13.23
C SER A 1 -20.51 6.35 -13.19
N GLU A 2 -20.97 7.52 -13.62
CA GLU A 2 -20.22 8.78 -13.40
C GLU A 2 -20.06 9.07 -11.89
N GLU A 3 -21.12 8.86 -11.11
CA GLU A 3 -21.13 8.98 -9.64
C GLU A 3 -20.06 8.08 -8.98
N ASP A 4 -19.88 6.85 -9.45
CA ASP A 4 -18.84 5.94 -8.92
C ASP A 4 -17.42 6.49 -9.15
N ILE A 5 -17.18 7.13 -10.29
CA ILE A 5 -15.87 7.71 -10.62
C ILE A 5 -15.63 8.93 -9.73
N GLU A 6 -16.64 9.78 -9.55
CA GLU A 6 -16.56 10.94 -8.65
C GLU A 6 -16.25 10.51 -7.21
N GLU A 7 -16.89 9.44 -6.71
CA GLU A 7 -16.64 8.94 -5.36
C GLU A 7 -15.20 8.45 -5.18
N ILE A 8 -14.65 7.70 -6.15
CA ILE A 8 -13.25 7.23 -6.12
C ILE A 8 -12.29 8.43 -6.14
N VAL A 9 -12.49 9.39 -7.06
CA VAL A 9 -11.62 10.57 -7.19
C VAL A 9 -11.66 11.40 -5.91
N LYS A 10 -12.85 11.59 -5.32
CA LYS A 10 -13.01 12.26 -4.03
C LYS A 10 -12.27 11.52 -2.91
N GLY A 11 -12.38 10.19 -2.86
CA GLY A 11 -11.67 9.37 -1.88
C GLY A 11 -10.15 9.50 -1.95
N ILE A 12 -9.58 9.67 -3.15
CA ILE A 12 -8.15 9.93 -3.34
C ILE A 12 -7.81 11.36 -2.89
N TYR A 13 -8.59 12.36 -3.30
CA TYR A 13 -8.37 13.76 -2.95
C TYR A 13 -8.42 13.99 -1.42
N GLU A 14 -9.32 13.30 -0.73
CA GLU A 14 -9.46 13.33 0.73
C GLU A 14 -8.41 12.46 1.46
N ASN A 15 -7.50 11.82 0.74
CA ASN A 15 -6.50 10.89 1.28
C ASN A 15 -7.13 9.74 2.10
N ARG A 16 -8.36 9.33 1.73
CA ARG A 16 -9.10 8.21 2.33
C ARG A 16 -8.61 6.89 1.76
N ILE A 17 -8.37 6.85 0.45
CA ILE A 17 -7.83 5.69 -0.28
C ILE A 17 -6.57 6.08 -1.07
N SER A 18 -5.68 5.12 -1.29
CA SER A 18 -4.51 5.32 -2.15
C SER A 18 -4.90 5.16 -3.62
N LYS A 19 -4.24 5.90 -4.52
CA LYS A 19 -4.35 5.66 -5.98
C LYS A 19 -3.95 4.22 -6.37
N ASP A 20 -3.11 3.58 -5.56
CA ASP A 20 -2.64 2.21 -5.78
C ASP A 20 -3.69 1.16 -5.40
N SER A 21 -4.82 1.57 -4.79
CA SER A 21 -5.94 0.68 -4.47
C SER A 21 -7.07 0.70 -5.50
N ILE A 22 -7.01 1.60 -6.49
CA ILE A 22 -8.11 1.80 -7.44
C ILE A 22 -8.44 0.51 -8.21
N GLN A 23 -7.43 -0.23 -8.67
CA GLN A 23 -7.66 -1.43 -9.49
C GLN A 23 -8.40 -2.50 -8.68
N GLU A 24 -8.00 -2.68 -7.42
CA GLU A 24 -8.53 -3.65 -6.49
C GLU A 24 -9.94 -3.28 -6.03
N ILE A 25 -10.16 -1.99 -5.75
CA ILE A 25 -11.50 -1.46 -5.44
C ILE A 25 -12.45 -1.72 -6.62
N LEU A 26 -12.03 -1.37 -7.85
CA LEU A 26 -12.86 -1.57 -9.04
C LEU A 26 -13.10 -3.06 -9.32
N LEU A 27 -12.09 -3.91 -9.17
CA LEU A 27 -12.21 -5.34 -9.34
C LEU A 27 -13.21 -5.93 -8.33
N GLU A 28 -13.09 -5.58 -7.05
CA GLU A 28 -13.99 -6.06 -6.02
C GLU A 28 -15.41 -5.51 -6.20
N TYR A 29 -15.56 -4.22 -6.51
CA TYR A 29 -16.86 -3.59 -6.73
C TYR A 29 -17.61 -4.22 -7.91
N THR A 30 -16.93 -4.44 -9.04
CA THR A 30 -17.54 -5.02 -10.25
C THR A 30 -17.75 -6.54 -10.16
N SER A 31 -16.97 -7.24 -9.34
CA SER A 31 -17.09 -8.69 -9.12
C SER A 31 -18.09 -9.05 -8.00
N SER A 32 -18.45 -8.07 -7.16
CA SER A 32 -19.41 -8.27 -6.07
C SER A 32 -20.83 -8.48 -6.61
N LYS A 33 -21.61 -9.33 -5.94
CA LYS A 33 -23.05 -9.42 -6.21
C LYS A 33 -23.70 -8.07 -5.93
N SER A 34 -24.79 -7.77 -6.64
CA SER A 34 -25.47 -6.47 -6.83
C SER A 34 -25.89 -5.66 -5.59
N SER A 35 -25.47 -6.04 -4.39
CA SER A 35 -25.86 -5.44 -3.11
C SER A 35 -24.74 -4.70 -2.38
N VAL A 36 -23.49 -4.77 -2.83
CA VAL A 36 -22.37 -4.07 -2.16
C VAL A 36 -22.17 -2.70 -2.79
N SER A 37 -22.22 -1.65 -1.98
CA SER A 37 -21.97 -0.29 -2.45
C SER A 37 -20.47 -0.02 -2.65
N LEU A 38 -20.13 0.90 -3.56
CA LEU A 38 -18.75 1.32 -3.78
C LEU A 38 -18.09 1.81 -2.49
N SER A 39 -18.81 2.61 -1.69
CA SER A 39 -18.36 3.12 -0.40
C SER A 39 -17.97 2.00 0.59
N GLU A 40 -18.71 0.89 0.62
CA GLU A 40 -18.39 -0.27 1.45
C GLU A 40 -17.13 -1.00 0.99
N VAL A 41 -16.90 -1.07 -0.32
CA VAL A 41 -15.65 -1.63 -0.87
C VAL A 41 -14.49 -0.72 -0.49
N MET A 42 -14.61 0.59 -0.71
CA MET A 42 -13.55 1.58 -0.40
C MET A 42 -13.11 1.54 1.06
N LYS A 43 -14.02 1.29 2.01
CA LYS A 43 -13.69 1.14 3.44
C LYS A 43 -12.65 0.04 3.72
N LYS A 44 -12.62 -1.02 2.91
CA LYS A 44 -11.63 -2.12 3.05
C LYS A 44 -10.23 -1.71 2.61
N TYR A 45 -10.15 -0.65 1.80
CA TYR A 45 -8.92 -0.14 1.19
C TYR A 45 -8.50 1.22 1.77
N GLU A 46 -9.07 1.61 2.92
CA GLU A 46 -8.68 2.83 3.62
C GLU A 46 -7.18 2.84 3.92
N ILE A 47 -6.57 4.01 3.77
CA ILE A 47 -5.15 4.22 4.05
C ILE A 47 -4.90 3.92 5.53
N ILE A 48 -3.90 3.08 5.80
CA ILE A 48 -3.47 2.79 7.17
C ILE A 48 -2.70 3.99 7.77
N PRO A 49 -2.72 4.16 9.10
CA PRO A 49 -1.90 5.16 9.77
C PRO A 49 -0.41 5.01 9.43
N VAL A 50 0.32 6.12 9.38
CA VAL A 50 1.75 6.14 9.04
C VAL A 50 2.55 5.28 10.03
N GLU A 51 2.19 5.30 11.31
CA GLU A 51 2.84 4.52 12.36
C GLU A 51 2.64 3.01 12.17
N GLU A 52 1.49 2.60 11.62
CA GLU A 52 1.25 1.20 11.24
C GLU A 52 2.08 0.82 10.02
N LEU A 53 2.15 1.70 9.02
CA LEU A 53 2.96 1.49 7.83
C LEU A 53 4.45 1.36 8.17
N GLU A 54 4.97 2.21 9.04
CA GLU A 54 6.35 2.16 9.52
C GLU A 54 6.70 0.81 10.16
N LYS A 55 5.81 0.28 11.01
CA LYS A 55 5.98 -1.05 11.63
C LYS A 55 6.01 -2.15 10.57
N ILE A 56 5.12 -2.11 9.58
CA ILE A 56 5.10 -3.08 8.48
C ILE A 56 6.42 -3.05 7.70
N VAL A 57 6.97 -1.86 7.43
CA VAL A 57 8.27 -1.68 6.77
C VAL A 57 9.40 -2.25 7.62
N GLU A 58 9.45 -1.93 8.91
CA GLU A 58 10.47 -2.47 9.82
C GLU A 58 10.44 -3.99 9.89
N ASP A 59 9.27 -4.57 10.03
CA ASP A 59 9.10 -6.01 10.08
C ASP A 59 9.52 -6.67 8.77
N ALA A 60 9.22 -6.04 7.63
CA ALA A 60 9.66 -6.51 6.33
C ALA A 60 11.19 -6.47 6.17
N ILE A 61 11.86 -5.45 6.72
CA ILE A 61 13.33 -5.38 6.74
C ILE A 61 13.89 -6.49 7.65
N LYS A 62 13.41 -6.57 8.90
CA LYS A 62 13.87 -7.56 9.89
C LYS A 62 13.71 -8.99 9.38
N SER A 63 12.57 -9.33 8.79
CA SER A 63 12.30 -10.68 8.32
C SER A 63 13.07 -11.10 7.06
N ASN A 64 13.72 -10.15 6.37
CA ASN A 64 14.46 -10.43 5.13
C ASN A 64 15.92 -9.95 5.22
N ILE A 65 16.44 -9.73 6.43
CA ILE A 65 17.74 -9.08 6.64
C ILE A 65 18.90 -9.82 5.96
N ASP A 66 18.88 -11.15 6.00
CA ASP A 66 19.93 -11.97 5.36
C ASP A 66 19.92 -11.84 3.84
N GLU A 67 18.73 -11.77 3.23
CA GLU A 67 18.62 -11.61 1.78
C GLU A 67 19.01 -10.19 1.36
N ILE A 68 18.58 -9.19 2.13
CA ILE A 68 18.95 -7.78 1.94
C ILE A 68 20.48 -7.61 1.99
N ASN A 69 21.15 -8.23 2.97
CA ASN A 69 22.60 -8.16 3.11
C ASN A 69 23.35 -8.86 1.96
N LYS A 70 22.80 -9.98 1.46
CA LYS A 70 23.37 -10.72 0.32
C LYS A 70 23.16 -10.01 -1.03
N ARG A 71 22.10 -9.21 -1.16
CA ARG A 71 21.65 -8.57 -2.42
C ARG A 71 21.30 -7.10 -2.19
N LYS A 72 22.27 -6.30 -1.73
CA LYS A 72 22.07 -4.90 -1.34
C LYS A 72 21.42 -4.06 -2.44
N GLU A 73 21.78 -4.32 -3.69
CA GLU A 73 21.24 -3.64 -4.88
C GLU A 73 19.74 -3.92 -5.11
N LYS A 74 19.22 -5.03 -4.56
CA LYS A 74 17.80 -5.41 -4.64
C LYS A 74 17.03 -5.14 -3.34
N ALA A 75 17.67 -4.58 -2.31
CA ALA A 75 17.07 -4.41 -0.99
C ALA A 75 15.73 -3.67 -1.04
N ILE A 76 15.65 -2.56 -1.78
CA ILE A 76 14.39 -1.80 -1.95
C ILE A 76 13.30 -2.68 -2.56
N ASN A 77 13.59 -3.44 -3.61
CA ASN A 77 12.60 -4.28 -4.29
C ASN A 77 12.12 -5.43 -3.39
N ILE A 78 13.04 -6.04 -2.64
CA ILE A 78 12.73 -7.09 -1.66
C ILE A 78 11.73 -6.53 -0.64
N VAL A 79 12.07 -5.43 0.03
CA VAL A 79 11.22 -4.83 1.06
C VAL A 79 9.89 -4.35 0.47
N MET A 80 9.93 -3.67 -0.68
CA MET A 80 8.73 -3.18 -1.38
C MET A 80 7.75 -4.32 -1.66
N SER A 81 8.21 -5.45 -2.21
CA SER A 81 7.32 -6.59 -2.50
C SER A 81 6.64 -7.15 -1.23
N LYS A 82 7.35 -7.17 -0.10
CA LYS A 82 6.85 -7.65 1.19
C LYS A 82 5.88 -6.67 1.82
N VAL A 83 6.14 -5.37 1.72
CA VAL A 83 5.24 -4.34 2.26
C VAL A 83 3.96 -4.26 1.43
N MET A 84 4.08 -4.16 0.09
CA MET A 84 2.93 -4.03 -0.80
C MET A 84 1.99 -5.23 -0.72
N SER A 85 2.51 -6.45 -0.55
CA SER A 85 1.69 -7.65 -0.34
C SER A 85 0.95 -7.68 1.00
N ARG A 86 1.44 -6.99 2.04
CA ARG A 86 0.79 -6.86 3.36
C ARG A 86 -0.25 -5.74 3.39
N VAL A 87 0.09 -4.57 2.84
CA VAL A 87 -0.81 -3.41 2.84
C VAL A 87 -1.93 -3.55 1.80
N LYS A 88 -1.69 -4.29 0.70
CA LYS A 88 -2.68 -4.56 -0.35
C LYS A 88 -3.38 -3.29 -0.86
N GLY A 89 -2.59 -2.29 -1.27
CA GLY A 89 -3.10 -1.00 -1.76
C GLY A 89 -3.48 0.01 -0.68
N ARG A 90 -3.50 -0.36 0.60
CA ARG A 90 -3.83 0.55 1.73
C ARG A 90 -2.72 1.54 2.10
N ALA A 91 -1.79 1.80 1.20
CA ALA A 91 -0.72 2.78 1.35
C ALA A 91 -0.30 3.30 -0.03
N ASP A 92 0.23 4.52 -0.09
CA ASP A 92 0.82 5.10 -1.31
C ASP A 92 2.25 4.58 -1.49
N GLY A 93 2.54 3.98 -2.65
CA GLY A 93 3.83 3.38 -2.97
C GLY A 93 5.00 4.36 -2.92
N LYS A 94 4.77 5.67 -3.13
CA LYS A 94 5.79 6.71 -2.97
C LYS A 94 6.16 6.87 -1.50
N LEU A 95 5.17 6.97 -0.61
CA LEU A 95 5.41 7.04 0.84
C LEU A 95 6.13 5.79 1.33
N VAL A 96 5.70 4.61 0.89
CA VAL A 96 6.37 3.33 1.18
C VAL A 96 7.83 3.38 0.75
N LEU A 97 8.11 3.84 -0.48
CA LEU A 97 9.47 3.94 -0.99
C LEU A 97 10.34 4.90 -0.16
N GLU A 98 9.80 6.05 0.25
CA GLU A 98 10.50 7.03 1.08
C GLU A 98 10.86 6.44 2.45
N LEU A 99 9.92 5.76 3.11
CA LEU A 99 10.16 5.07 4.39
C LEU A 99 11.22 3.96 4.27
N ILE A 100 11.15 3.15 3.21
CA ILE A 100 12.13 2.10 2.94
C ILE A 100 13.52 2.71 2.75
N LYS A 101 13.65 3.76 1.93
CA LYS A 101 14.93 4.43 1.68
C LYS A 101 15.53 5.01 2.96
N ALA A 102 14.71 5.65 3.79
CA ALA A 102 15.16 6.17 5.08
C ALA A 102 15.73 5.05 5.97
N LYS A 103 14.96 3.98 6.20
CA LYS A 103 15.37 2.88 7.09
C LYS A 103 16.53 2.06 6.55
N LEU A 104 16.62 1.83 5.23
CA LEU A 104 17.75 1.10 4.64
C LEU A 104 19.03 1.92 4.61
N LYS A 105 18.94 3.25 4.46
CA LYS A 105 20.12 4.13 4.53
C LYS A 105 20.81 4.01 5.89
N ASP A 106 20.04 3.97 6.98
CA ASP A 106 20.59 3.83 8.34
C ASP A 106 21.20 2.45 8.61
N LEU A 107 20.86 1.45 7.78
CA LEU A 107 21.18 0.04 8.03
C LEU A 107 22.26 -0.52 7.10
N ILE A 108 22.41 0.04 5.90
CA ILE A 108 23.32 -0.45 4.85
C ILE A 108 24.26 0.67 4.35
N GLY A 109 23.92 1.94 4.60
CA GLY A 109 24.77 3.10 4.29
C GLY A 109 25.90 3.25 5.29
#